data_AF-A0A497RDH4-F1
#
_entry.id   AF-A0A497RDH4-F1
#
_cell.length_a   1.000
_cell.length_b   1.000
_cell.length_c   1.000
_cell.angle_alpha   90.00
_cell.angle_beta   90.00
_cell.angle_gamma   90.00
#
_symmetry.space_group_name_H-M   'P 1'
#
loop_
_entity.id
_entity.type
_entity.pdbx_description
1 polymer ?
#
loop_
_entity_poly.entity_id
_entity_poly.type
_entity_poly.pdbx_seq_one_letter_code
_entity_poly.pdbx_strand_id
1 'polypeptide(L)' 'MRKEELDSEVRRYSTSIKIDPKLWKEAKKAAIDADMKLSELVEEAIREWIEKRRGNNV' A
#
# COMPACT_ATOMS: atom_id res chain seq x y z
N MET A 1 -4.37 -0.54 35.08
CA MET A 1 -3.23 -0.50 34.14
C MET A 1 -3.71 -1.02 32.80
N ARG A 2 -3.67 -0.17 31.77
CA ARG A 2 -2.85 -0.28 30.53
C ARG A 2 -3.46 -1.25 29.51
N LYS A 3 -3.63 -0.91 28.23
CA LYS A 3 -2.93 0.01 27.32
C LYS A 3 -3.96 0.28 26.21
N GLU A 4 -4.28 1.52 25.85
CA GLU A 4 -3.67 2.12 24.65
C GLU A 4 -3.40 1.09 23.55
N GLU A 5 -4.38 0.64 22.75
CA GLU A 5 -4.10 -0.06 21.48
C GLU A 5 -5.31 -0.36 20.57
N LEU A 6 -6.39 0.44 20.62
CA LEU A 6 -7.55 0.19 19.76
C LEU A 6 -7.84 1.28 18.72
N ASP A 7 -6.99 2.29 18.59
CA ASP A 7 -7.05 3.16 17.42
C ASP A 7 -5.71 3.87 17.20
N SER A 8 -4.67 3.10 16.86
CA SER A 8 -3.59 3.71 16.08
C SER A 8 -4.16 3.94 14.68
N GLU A 9 -4.93 5.02 14.49
CA GLU A 9 -5.18 5.54 13.15
C GLU A 9 -3.81 5.68 12.50
N VAL A 10 -3.46 4.76 11.59
CA VAL A 10 -2.20 4.79 10.88
C VAL A 10 -2.24 6.07 10.06
N ARG A 11 -1.59 7.12 10.58
CA ARG A 11 -1.56 8.42 9.94
C ARG A 11 -0.93 8.26 8.57
N ARG A 12 -1.74 8.39 7.52
CA ARG A 12 -1.26 8.38 6.14
C ARG A 12 -0.67 9.75 5.84
N TYR A 13 0.59 9.77 5.39
CA TYR A 13 1.28 10.97 4.95
C TYR A 13 1.45 10.96 3.44
N SER A 14 1.38 12.13 2.80
CA SER A 14 1.73 12.26 1.40
C SER A 14 3.21 11.92 1.21
N THR A 15 3.49 11.05 0.24
CA THR A 15 4.85 10.62 -0.09
C THR A 15 5.07 10.76 -1.59
N SER A 16 6.22 11.30 -1.98
CA SER A 16 6.61 11.45 -3.38
C SER A 16 7.48 10.27 -3.82
N ILE A 17 7.10 9.63 -4.93
CA ILE A 17 7.85 8.53 -5.54
C ILE A 17 8.03 8.79 -7.04
N LYS A 18 9.12 8.29 -7.61
CA LYS A 18 9.28 8.21 -9.07
C LYS A 18 8.67 6.88 -9.55
N ILE A 19 7.85 6.94 -10.58
CA ILE A 19 7.18 5.77 -11.16
C ILE A 19 7.02 5.94 -12.66
N ASP A 20 6.99 4.83 -13.41
CA ASP A 20 6.62 4.83 -14.82
C ASP A 20 5.19 5.41 -14.99
N PRO A 21 5.01 6.48 -15.79
CA PRO A 21 3.69 7.05 -16.04
C PRO A 21 2.67 6.08 -16.65
N LYS A 22 3.12 5.12 -17.47
CA LYS A 22 2.22 4.12 -18.07
C LYS A 22 1.69 3.17 -17.02
N LEU A 23 2.57 2.62 -16.19
CA LEU A 23 2.20 1.76 -15.06
C LEU A 23 1.28 2.51 -14.07
N TRP A 24 1.56 3.78 -13.78
CA TRP A 24 0.72 4.56 -12.87
C TRP A 24 -0.70 4.80 -13.41
N LYS A 25 -0.83 4.96 -14.73
CA LYS A 25 -2.13 5.05 -15.40
C LYS A 25 -2.91 3.74 -15.27
N GLU A 26 -2.25 2.61 -15.47
CA GLU A 26 -2.86 1.29 -15.31
C GLU A 26 -3.28 1.03 -13.87
N ALA A 27 -2.41 1.36 -12.89
CA ALA A 27 -2.73 1.24 -11.47
C ALA A 27 -3.94 2.08 -11.06
N LYS A 28 -4.06 3.31 -11.58
CA LYS A 28 -5.25 4.15 -11.36
C LYS A 28 -6.52 3.50 -11.91
N LYS A 29 -6.44 2.95 -13.13
CA LYS A 29 -7.58 2.25 -13.73
C LYS A 29 -7.97 1.03 -12.89
N ALA A 30 -7.00 0.20 -12.50
CA ALA A 30 -7.23 -0.98 -11.66
C ALA A 30 -7.87 -0.62 -10.31
N ALA A 31 -7.43 0.47 -9.67
CA ALA A 31 -8.04 0.95 -8.43
C ALA A 31 -9.50 1.36 -8.61
N ILE A 32 -9.84 2.04 -9.72
CA ILE A 32 -11.22 2.41 -10.06
C ILE A 32 -12.06 1.16 -10.35
N ASP A 33 -11.53 0.24 -11.17
CA ASP A 33 -12.22 -1.01 -11.54
C ASP A 33 -12.51 -1.89 -10.30
N ALA A 34 -11.70 -1.75 -9.23
CA ALA A 34 -11.84 -2.46 -7.97
C ALA A 34 -12.54 -1.66 -6.85
N ASP A 35 -13.08 -0.47 -7.14
CA ASP A 35 -13.72 0.44 -6.17
C ASP A 35 -12.86 0.75 -4.91
N MET A 36 -11.55 0.92 -5.10
CA MET A 36 -10.59 1.18 -4.00
C MET A 36 -9.72 2.41 -4.26
N LYS A 37 -9.10 2.96 -3.20
CA LYS A 37 -8.18 4.09 -3.38
C LYS A 37 -6.85 3.60 -3.95
N LEU A 38 -6.25 4.40 -4.83
CA LEU A 38 -4.90 4.13 -5.36
C LEU A 38 -3.86 3.94 -4.25
N SER A 39 -3.96 4.67 -3.13
CA SER A 39 -3.07 4.51 -1.98
C SER A 39 -3.19 3.12 -1.34
N GLU A 40 -4.39 2.56 -1.31
CA GLU A 40 -4.63 1.23 -0.73
C GLU A 40 -4.01 0.15 -1.61
N LEU A 41 -4.21 0.24 -2.93
CA LEU A 41 -3.58 -0.65 -3.91
C LEU A 41 -2.05 -0.60 -3.79
N VAL A 42 -1.46 0.59 -3.67
CA VAL A 42 -0.02 0.75 -3.52
C VAL A 42 0.47 0.17 -2.19
N GLU A 43 -0.22 0.42 -1.09
CA GLU A 43 0.14 -0.15 0.22
C GLU A 43 0.06 -1.69 0.21
N GLU A 44 -0.98 -2.28 -0.38
CA GLU A 44 -1.14 -3.74 -0.53
C GLU A 44 0.00 -4.33 -1.37
N ALA A 45 0.29 -3.75 -2.53
CA ALA A 45 1.38 -4.19 -3.39
C ALA A 45 2.74 -4.14 -2.68
N ILE A 46 2.99 -3.11 -1.87
CA ILE A 46 4.21 -2.99 -1.07
C ILE A 46 4.25 -4.06 0.02
N ARG A 47 3.14 -4.29 0.75
CA ARG A 47 3.05 -5.33 1.79
C ARG A 47 3.33 -6.71 1.20
N GLU A 48 2.64 -7.07 0.11
CA GLU A 48 2.85 -8.34 -0.58
C GLU A 48 4.30 -8.52 -1.04
N TRP A 49 4.91 -7.47 -1.60
CA TRP A 49 6.30 -7.53 -2.05
C TRP A 49 7.26 -7.79 -0.87
N ILE A 50 7.03 -7.15 0.27
CA ILE A 50 7.81 -7.36 1.50
C ILE A 50 7.62 -8.78 2.02
N GLU A 51 6.38 -9.25 2.13
CA GLU A 51 6.04 -10.59 2.64
C GLU A 51 6.67 -11.70 1.79
N LYS A 52 6.50 -11.63 0.46
CA LYS A 52 7.10 -12.58 -0.50
C LYS A 52 8.62 -12.64 -0.37
N ARG A 53 9.28 -11.53 0.00
CA ARG A 53 10.74 -11.48 0.19
C ARG A 53 11.20 -11.89 1.58
N ARG A 54 10.40 -11.66 2.62
CA ARG A 54 10.70 -12.12 3.99
C ARG A 54 10.56 -13.65 4.09
N GLY A 55 9.62 -14.25 3.36
CA GLY A 55 9.45 -15.71 3.26
C GLY A 55 10.51 -16.43 2.40
N ASN A 56 11.28 -15.71 1.58
CA ASN A 56 12.35 -16.26 0.74
C ASN A 56 13.75 -16.22 1.39
N ASN A 57 13.83 -16.01 2.70
CA ASN A 57 15.07 -16.05 3.49
C ASN A 57 15.17 -17.32 4.37
N VAL A 58 14.53 -18.41 3.95
CA VAL A 58 14.65 -19.75 4.56
C VAL A 58 15.15 -20.74 3.54
#